data_AF-A0A6C0RH10-F1
#
_entry.id   AF-A0A6C0RH10-F1
#
_cell.length_a   1.000
_cell.length_b   1.000
_cell.length_c   1.000
_cell.angle_alpha   90.00
_cell.angle_beta   90.00
_cell.angle_gamma   90.00
#
_symmetry.space_group_name_H-M   'P 1'
#
loop_
_entity.id
_entity.type
_entity.pdbx_description
1 polymer ?
#
loop_
_entity_poly.entity_id
_entity_poly.type
_entity_poly.pdbx_seq_one_letter_code
_entity_poly.pdbx_strand_id
1 'polypeptide(L)'
;MVSHPQPPDNGFTFNVSTEKRRLTYHFKKRGIPKKEKGKVLIATWNLTNFGQQKRTPHHLEIMAHILSKFDVIAVQEVADNLEQFDTLLNEMDGNYEAFFSDIAGNYERLGFIYDATKLKRRGLVAELAMRNSQRKHITIEVGDEKEEQEFSGFNRNPYMATFYADNFEFTLVNVHLYRSNKNIRLLETKAISNWARKRCEKPLSNVPSKDIMLLGDFNMPKLSEEDQYYSEITHNGLVAPLHETEYIGSNLAGDKNYDQLFFFPKHTNEDFNNGKIGVVDFDNCVFKDLWKSDKSHKKEYFFQYIRYYMADHRPLWAQFNY
;
A
#
# COMPACT_ATOMS: atom_id res chain seq x y z
N MET A 1 -4.24 -17.78 5.97
CA MET A 1 -4.80 -16.57 6.61
C MET A 1 -6.10 -16.96 7.31
N VAL A 2 -6.41 -16.36 8.46
CA VAL A 2 -7.74 -16.51 9.07
C VAL A 2 -8.49 -15.24 8.71
N SER A 3 -9.55 -15.36 7.90
CA SER A 3 -10.43 -14.24 7.58
C SER A 3 -10.93 -13.60 8.86
N HIS A 4 -11.05 -12.27 8.89
CA HIS A 4 -11.68 -11.62 10.05
C HIS A 4 -13.09 -12.19 10.26
N PRO A 5 -13.53 -12.36 11.52
CA PRO A 5 -14.86 -12.88 11.80
C PRO A 5 -15.92 -11.89 11.30
N GLN A 6 -16.86 -12.38 10.49
CA GLN A 6 -17.99 -11.59 10.03
C GLN A 6 -18.74 -11.00 11.24
N PRO A 7 -19.01 -9.68 11.26
CA PRO A 7 -19.81 -9.10 12.33
C PRO A 7 -21.21 -9.73 12.33
N PRO A 8 -21.82 -9.97 13.51
CA PRO A 8 -23.19 -10.43 13.59
C PRO A 8 -24.12 -9.50 12.81
N ASP A 9 -25.07 -10.06 12.08
CA ASP A 9 -26.10 -9.25 11.42
C ASP A 9 -26.96 -8.55 12.47
N ASN A 10 -27.01 -7.22 12.39
CA ASN A 10 -27.81 -6.37 13.27
C ASN A 10 -28.87 -5.57 12.49
N GLY A 11 -29.11 -5.91 11.21
CA GLY A 11 -30.02 -5.20 10.33
C GLY A 11 -29.51 -3.83 9.86
N PHE A 12 -28.22 -3.53 10.05
CA PHE A 12 -27.63 -2.28 9.58
C PHE A 12 -27.70 -2.17 8.05
N THR A 13 -28.21 -1.05 7.57
CA THR A 13 -28.23 -0.69 6.16
C THR A 13 -27.67 0.73 6.00
N PHE A 14 -27.08 0.99 4.84
CA PHE A 14 -26.56 2.31 4.49
C PHE A 14 -26.88 2.65 3.04
N ASN A 15 -26.89 3.94 2.73
CA ASN A 15 -27.09 4.44 1.38
C ASN A 15 -25.72 4.78 0.76
N VAL A 16 -25.34 4.07 -0.31
CA VAL A 16 -24.03 4.22 -0.97
C VAL A 16 -23.74 5.68 -1.35
N SER A 17 -24.70 6.38 -1.95
CA SER A 17 -24.51 7.78 -2.36
C SER A 17 -24.24 8.71 -1.16
N THR A 18 -24.79 8.41 0.01
CA THR A 18 -24.51 9.15 1.25
C THR A 18 -23.09 8.91 1.73
N GLU A 19 -22.62 7.66 1.70
CA GLU A 19 -21.25 7.31 2.08
C GLU A 19 -20.22 7.89 1.08
N LYS A 20 -20.47 7.82 -0.24
CA LYS A 20 -19.64 8.48 -1.27
C LYS A 20 -19.55 10.00 -1.07
N ARG A 21 -20.65 10.66 -0.67
CA ARG A 21 -20.62 12.10 -0.31
C ARG A 21 -19.80 12.37 0.95
N ARG A 22 -19.92 11.53 1.98
CA ARG A 22 -19.13 11.63 3.22
C ARG A 22 -17.63 11.49 2.93
N LEU A 23 -17.25 10.52 2.09
CA LEU A 23 -15.88 10.33 1.61
C LEU A 23 -15.37 11.54 0.83
N THR A 24 -16.17 12.05 -0.11
CA THR A 24 -15.80 13.23 -0.90
C THR A 24 -15.55 14.47 -0.03
N TYR A 25 -16.39 14.67 0.99
CA TYR A 25 -16.17 15.71 1.99
C TYR A 25 -14.90 15.45 2.82
N HIS A 26 -14.68 14.20 3.24
CA HIS A 26 -13.49 13.80 3.99
C HIS A 26 -12.20 14.05 3.21
N PHE A 27 -12.15 13.71 1.91
CA PHE A 27 -11.01 14.02 1.04
C PHE A 27 -10.70 15.52 1.03
N LYS A 28 -11.73 16.38 0.95
CA LYS A 28 -11.55 17.83 1.03
C LYS A 28 -11.05 18.26 2.42
N LYS A 29 -11.65 17.73 3.50
CA LYS A 29 -11.28 18.04 4.89
C LYS A 29 -9.81 17.69 5.18
N ARG A 30 -9.35 16.53 4.70
CA ARG A 30 -7.99 16.02 4.89
C ARG A 30 -7.00 16.50 3.82
N GLY A 31 -7.39 17.45 2.96
CA GLY A 31 -6.50 18.04 1.96
C GLY A 31 -6.03 17.08 0.86
N ILE A 32 -6.72 15.94 0.66
CA ILE A 32 -6.38 14.96 -0.37
C ILE A 32 -6.69 15.57 -1.76
N PRO A 33 -5.67 15.87 -2.57
CA PRO A 33 -5.80 16.63 -3.80
C PRO A 33 -6.65 15.90 -4.83
N LYS A 34 -7.27 16.64 -5.75
CA LYS A 34 -7.88 16.04 -6.94
C LYS A 34 -6.79 15.61 -7.91
N LYS A 35 -7.09 14.64 -8.77
CA LYS A 35 -6.26 14.35 -9.94
C LYS A 35 -6.13 15.62 -10.79
N GLU A 36 -4.91 15.92 -11.22
CA GLU A 36 -4.57 17.12 -11.99
C GLU A 36 -3.53 16.75 -13.07
N LYS A 37 -3.45 17.55 -14.13
CA LYS A 37 -2.39 17.44 -15.14
C LYS A 37 -1.04 17.85 -14.52
N GLY A 38 0.05 17.20 -14.92
CA GLY A 38 1.40 17.46 -14.40
C GLY A 38 1.61 16.99 -12.96
N LYS A 39 0.70 16.17 -12.44
CA LYS A 39 0.80 15.56 -11.10
C LYS A 39 0.30 14.15 -11.14
N VAL A 40 0.91 13.24 -10.39
CA VAL A 40 0.45 11.86 -10.22
C VAL A 40 0.15 11.57 -8.75
N LEU A 41 -0.97 10.90 -8.50
CA LEU A 41 -1.38 10.43 -7.20
C LEU A 41 -1.14 8.92 -7.11
N ILE A 42 -0.20 8.54 -6.26
CA ILE A 42 0.25 7.16 -6.05
C ILE A 42 -0.22 6.73 -4.68
N ALA A 43 -0.87 5.57 -4.58
CA ALA A 43 -1.34 5.03 -3.32
C ALA A 43 -0.92 3.58 -3.11
N THR A 44 -1.01 3.13 -1.86
CA THR A 44 -0.95 1.73 -1.49
C THR A 44 -2.09 1.40 -0.53
N TRP A 45 -2.70 0.22 -0.67
CA TRP A 45 -3.73 -0.25 0.23
C TRP A 45 -3.75 -1.78 0.35
N ASN A 46 -3.46 -2.29 1.56
CA ASN A 46 -3.75 -3.67 1.91
C ASN A 46 -5.28 -3.82 2.04
N LEU A 47 -5.88 -4.64 1.16
CA LEU A 47 -7.33 -4.79 1.04
C LEU A 47 -7.92 -5.82 2.02
N THR A 48 -7.09 -6.44 2.87
CA THR A 48 -7.47 -7.38 3.94
C THR A 48 -8.31 -8.57 3.44
N ASN A 49 -7.68 -9.75 3.28
CA ASN A 49 -8.33 -10.99 2.85
C ASN A 49 -9.30 -10.78 1.66
N PHE A 50 -8.90 -9.99 0.67
CA PHE A 50 -9.79 -9.52 -0.39
C PHE A 50 -10.17 -10.67 -1.33
N GLY A 51 -11.47 -10.90 -1.53
CA GLY A 51 -11.99 -12.11 -2.20
C GLY A 51 -12.24 -13.31 -1.28
N GLN A 52 -11.80 -13.28 0.00
CA GLN A 52 -12.14 -14.31 1.00
C GLN A 52 -13.26 -13.88 1.96
N GLN A 53 -13.36 -12.57 2.24
CA GLN A 53 -14.45 -12.01 3.04
C GLN A 53 -15.68 -11.75 2.16
N LYS A 54 -16.89 -11.94 2.68
CA LYS A 54 -18.15 -11.77 1.93
C LYS A 54 -18.57 -10.31 1.90
N ARG A 55 -17.86 -9.49 1.12
CA ARG A 55 -18.25 -8.09 0.89
C ARG A 55 -19.47 -8.04 -0.03
N THR A 56 -20.40 -7.14 0.25
CA THR A 56 -21.55 -6.91 -0.64
C THR A 56 -21.16 -5.94 -1.76
N PRO A 57 -21.89 -5.91 -2.91
CA PRO A 57 -21.63 -4.94 -3.98
C PRO A 57 -21.58 -3.49 -3.50
N HIS A 58 -22.50 -3.09 -2.61
CA HIS A 58 -22.50 -1.75 -2.01
C HIS A 58 -21.22 -1.43 -1.22
N HIS A 59 -20.57 -2.41 -0.59
CA HIS A 59 -19.27 -2.17 0.09
C HIS A 59 -18.15 -2.00 -0.93
N LEU A 60 -18.15 -2.81 -2.00
CA LEU A 60 -17.19 -2.71 -3.09
C LEU A 60 -17.30 -1.35 -3.79
N GLU A 61 -18.51 -0.81 -3.98
CA GLU A 61 -18.72 0.55 -4.51
C GLU A 61 -18.09 1.65 -3.63
N ILE A 62 -18.06 1.49 -2.30
CA ILE A 62 -17.40 2.43 -1.39
C ILE A 62 -15.89 2.32 -1.48
N MET A 63 -15.35 1.10 -1.53
CA MET A 63 -13.92 0.86 -1.73
C MET A 63 -13.46 1.39 -3.09
N ALA A 64 -14.24 1.16 -4.15
CA ALA A 64 -13.99 1.67 -5.50
C ALA A 64 -13.95 3.21 -5.53
N HIS A 65 -14.86 3.89 -4.81
CA HIS A 65 -14.85 5.35 -4.67
C HIS A 65 -13.56 5.89 -4.01
N ILE A 66 -13.00 5.15 -3.05
CA ILE A 66 -11.72 5.49 -2.41
C ILE A 66 -10.57 5.31 -3.41
N LEU A 67 -10.51 4.15 -4.08
CA LEU A 67 -9.45 3.83 -5.05
C LEU A 67 -9.46 4.79 -6.25
N SER A 68 -10.66 5.19 -6.70
CA SER A 68 -10.84 6.10 -7.85
C SER A 68 -10.25 7.50 -7.63
N LYS A 69 -9.86 7.81 -6.39
CA LYS A 69 -9.18 9.05 -6.03
C LYS A 69 -7.75 9.14 -6.56
N PHE A 70 -7.10 8.01 -6.83
CA PHE A 70 -5.67 7.91 -7.14
C PHE A 70 -5.42 7.48 -8.59
N ASP A 71 -4.28 7.87 -9.15
CA ASP A 71 -3.91 7.54 -10.53
C ASP A 71 -3.34 6.12 -10.64
N VAL A 72 -2.62 5.66 -9.61
CA VAL A 72 -2.13 4.28 -9.49
C VAL A 72 -2.14 3.84 -8.03
N ILE A 73 -2.52 2.60 -7.79
CA ILE A 73 -2.63 2.01 -6.46
C ILE A 73 -1.93 0.66 -6.44
N ALA A 74 -0.97 0.48 -5.53
CA ALA A 74 -0.45 -0.82 -5.14
C ALA A 74 -1.42 -1.49 -4.17
N VAL A 75 -1.94 -2.67 -4.52
CA VAL A 75 -2.87 -3.42 -3.66
C VAL A 75 -2.24 -4.72 -3.16
N GLN A 76 -2.56 -5.08 -1.92
CA GLN A 76 -2.09 -6.32 -1.27
C GLN A 76 -3.28 -7.17 -0.80
N GLU A 77 -3.02 -8.44 -0.47
CA GLU A 77 -4.00 -9.42 0.00
C GLU A 77 -5.15 -9.72 -0.98
N VAL A 78 -4.90 -9.66 -2.29
CA VAL A 78 -5.88 -10.09 -3.31
C VAL A 78 -5.84 -11.61 -3.42
N ALA A 79 -6.95 -12.29 -3.10
CA ALA A 79 -7.03 -13.74 -3.17
C ALA A 79 -7.09 -14.26 -4.61
N ASP A 80 -7.04 -15.59 -4.75
CA ASP A 80 -7.11 -16.27 -6.05
C ASP A 80 -8.48 -16.09 -6.74
N ASN A 81 -9.57 -16.05 -5.97
CA ASN A 81 -10.89 -15.71 -6.51
C ASN A 81 -11.00 -14.19 -6.75
N LEU A 82 -11.11 -13.80 -8.01
CA LEU A 82 -11.15 -12.40 -8.45
C LEU A 82 -12.57 -11.84 -8.62
N GLU A 83 -13.65 -12.58 -8.35
CA GLU A 83 -15.04 -12.10 -8.59
C GLU A 83 -15.33 -10.74 -7.92
N GLN A 84 -14.94 -10.57 -6.65
CA GLN A 84 -15.09 -9.30 -5.94
C GLN A 84 -14.12 -8.23 -6.45
N PHE A 85 -12.96 -8.64 -6.98
CA PHE A 85 -11.97 -7.73 -7.56
C PHE A 85 -12.47 -7.16 -8.88
N ASP A 86 -13.00 -8.01 -9.76
CA ASP A 86 -13.59 -7.60 -11.02
C ASP A 86 -14.80 -6.70 -10.78
N THR A 87 -15.63 -7.03 -9.79
CA THR A 87 -16.75 -6.15 -9.37
C THR A 87 -16.24 -4.80 -8.90
N LEU A 88 -15.23 -4.77 -8.02
CA LEU A 88 -14.63 -3.53 -7.53
C LEU A 88 -14.05 -2.69 -8.67
N LEU A 89 -13.30 -3.30 -9.60
CA LEU A 89 -12.69 -2.62 -10.74
C LEU A 89 -13.76 -2.00 -11.67
N ASN A 90 -14.86 -2.73 -11.92
CA ASN A 90 -15.97 -2.24 -12.73
C ASN A 90 -16.72 -1.05 -12.10
N GLU A 91 -16.72 -0.95 -10.76
CA GLU A 91 -17.34 0.16 -10.02
C GLU A 91 -16.42 1.38 -9.87
N MET A 92 -15.17 1.31 -10.33
CA MET A 92 -14.25 2.45 -10.26
C MET A 92 -14.60 3.52 -11.31
N ASP A 93 -14.57 4.78 -10.89
CA ASP A 93 -14.90 5.93 -11.74
C ASP A 93 -13.73 6.24 -12.68
N GLY A 94 -13.75 5.70 -13.91
CA GLY A 94 -12.76 5.99 -14.95
C GLY A 94 -12.42 4.78 -15.80
N ASN A 95 -11.33 4.88 -16.57
CA ASN A 95 -10.79 3.74 -17.31
C ASN A 95 -9.63 3.13 -16.52
N TYR A 96 -9.98 2.30 -15.54
CA TYR A 96 -8.99 1.62 -14.71
C TYR A 96 -8.64 0.25 -15.27
N GLU A 97 -7.35 -0.05 -15.30
CA GLU A 97 -6.82 -1.37 -15.60
C GLU A 97 -6.09 -1.92 -14.36
N ALA A 98 -6.00 -3.24 -14.27
CA ALA A 98 -5.31 -3.91 -13.18
C ALA A 98 -4.45 -5.07 -13.67
N PHE A 99 -3.39 -5.35 -12.92
CA PHE A 99 -2.52 -6.50 -13.16
C PHE A 99 -1.87 -6.95 -11.85
N PHE A 100 -1.54 -8.25 -11.76
CA PHE A 100 -1.17 -8.91 -10.50
C PHE A 100 -0.04 -9.90 -10.68
N SER A 101 0.65 -10.20 -9.58
CA SER A 101 1.57 -11.33 -9.47
C SER A 101 0.81 -12.66 -9.48
N ASP A 102 1.57 -13.77 -9.56
CA ASP A 102 0.98 -15.05 -9.16
C ASP A 102 0.67 -15.09 -7.66
N ILE A 103 -0.08 -16.09 -7.20
CA ILE A 103 -0.30 -16.32 -5.77
C ILE A 103 1.02 -16.69 -5.06
N ALA A 104 1.26 -16.08 -3.91
CA ALA A 104 2.40 -16.38 -3.03
C ALA A 104 1.97 -16.33 -1.56
N GLY A 105 2.86 -16.74 -0.65
CA GLY A 105 2.63 -16.67 0.78
C GLY A 105 1.31 -17.31 1.21
N ASN A 106 0.36 -16.48 1.63
CA ASN A 106 -0.96 -16.90 2.12
C ASN A 106 -2.01 -17.11 1.01
N TYR A 107 -1.61 -17.57 -0.18
CA TYR A 107 -2.49 -17.64 -1.37
C TYR A 107 -3.03 -16.26 -1.77
N GLU A 108 -2.14 -15.27 -1.74
CA GLU A 108 -2.46 -13.87 -2.02
C GLU A 108 -1.58 -13.34 -3.15
N ARG A 109 -2.09 -12.36 -3.89
CA ARG A 109 -1.44 -11.66 -4.98
C ARG A 109 -1.09 -10.24 -4.55
N LEU A 110 0.01 -9.74 -5.08
CA LEU A 110 0.30 -8.30 -5.11
C LEU A 110 -0.17 -7.75 -6.45
N GLY A 111 -0.75 -6.56 -6.45
CA GLY A 111 -1.34 -5.98 -7.65
C GLY A 111 -1.10 -4.50 -7.81
N PHE A 112 -1.39 -4.02 -9.01
CA PHE A 112 -1.54 -2.60 -9.31
C PHE A 112 -2.87 -2.37 -9.99
N ILE A 113 -3.54 -1.28 -9.61
CA ILE A 113 -4.71 -0.71 -10.30
C ILE A 113 -4.30 0.67 -10.78
N TYR A 114 -4.54 1.04 -12.04
CA TYR A 114 -4.11 2.32 -12.58
C TYR A 114 -5.09 2.92 -13.60
N ASP A 115 -5.17 4.24 -13.63
CA ASP A 115 -5.97 5.00 -14.58
C ASP A 115 -5.27 5.01 -15.95
N ALA A 116 -5.73 4.15 -16.85
CA ALA A 116 -5.17 3.96 -18.18
C ALA A 116 -5.44 5.14 -19.13
N THR A 117 -6.27 6.13 -18.72
CA THR A 117 -6.38 7.40 -19.47
C THR A 117 -5.18 8.30 -19.26
N LYS A 118 -4.49 8.15 -18.12
CA LYS A 118 -3.41 9.05 -17.69
C LYS A 118 -2.04 8.38 -17.69
N LEU A 119 -1.98 7.13 -17.26
CA LEU A 119 -0.72 6.40 -17.11
C LEU A 119 -0.56 5.34 -18.19
N LYS A 120 0.66 5.20 -18.68
CA LYS A 120 1.05 4.08 -19.55
C LYS A 120 2.01 3.17 -18.79
N ARG A 121 1.80 1.87 -18.88
CA ARG A 121 2.73 0.88 -18.32
C ARG A 121 3.89 0.61 -19.29
N ARG A 122 5.13 0.61 -18.79
CA ARG A 122 6.32 0.14 -19.54
C ARG A 122 6.36 -1.39 -19.56
N GLY A 123 7.14 -1.97 -20.48
CA GLY A 123 7.28 -3.42 -20.60
C GLY A 123 7.78 -4.16 -19.36
N LEU A 124 8.49 -3.51 -18.42
CA LEU A 124 8.94 -4.17 -17.19
C LEU A 124 7.79 -4.27 -16.18
N VAL A 125 7.30 -5.50 -16.01
CA VAL A 125 6.44 -5.94 -14.91
C VAL A 125 6.99 -7.27 -14.44
N ALA A 126 7.36 -7.37 -13.16
CA ALA A 126 8.06 -8.55 -12.68
C ALA A 126 7.90 -8.75 -11.17
N GLU A 127 7.95 -10.01 -10.76
CA GLU A 127 8.27 -10.36 -9.38
C GLU A 127 9.78 -10.26 -9.16
N LEU A 128 10.17 -9.61 -8.06
CA LEU A 128 11.56 -9.49 -7.66
C LEU A 128 12.01 -10.78 -6.98
N ALA A 129 12.62 -11.65 -7.78
CA ALA A 129 13.35 -12.81 -7.27
C ALA A 129 14.84 -12.47 -7.11
N MET A 130 15.37 -12.66 -5.90
CA MET A 130 16.82 -12.54 -5.68
C MET A 130 17.57 -13.71 -6.31
N ARG A 131 18.73 -13.42 -6.93
CA ARG A 131 19.62 -14.46 -7.49
C ARG A 131 20.27 -15.25 -6.35
N ASN A 132 20.57 -16.53 -6.59
CA ASN A 132 21.17 -17.41 -5.58
C ASN A 132 22.46 -16.84 -4.96
N SER A 133 23.31 -16.17 -5.74
CA SER A 133 24.53 -15.54 -5.21
C SER A 133 24.27 -14.38 -4.24
N GLN A 134 23.11 -13.72 -4.37
CA GLN A 134 22.69 -12.61 -3.51
C GLN A 134 21.98 -13.11 -2.24
N ARG A 135 21.47 -14.35 -2.25
CA ARG A 135 20.76 -14.96 -1.11
C ARG A 135 21.71 -15.45 0.00
N LYS A 136 22.94 -15.81 -0.35
CA LYS A 136 23.89 -16.46 0.55
C LYS A 136 24.56 -15.55 1.59
N HIS A 137 24.43 -14.23 1.48
CA HIS A 137 25.18 -13.28 2.30
C HIS A 137 24.34 -12.03 2.59
N ILE A 138 23.29 -12.17 3.42
CA ILE A 138 22.66 -10.98 4.02
C ILE A 138 23.26 -10.79 5.42
N THR A 139 24.03 -9.72 5.58
CA THR A 139 24.60 -9.35 6.88
C THR A 139 23.54 -8.64 7.72
N ILE A 140 23.23 -9.21 8.88
CA ILE A 140 22.45 -8.58 9.93
C ILE A 140 23.41 -7.93 10.92
N GLU A 141 23.16 -6.64 11.21
CA GLU A 141 23.93 -5.89 12.21
C GLU A 141 22.95 -5.55 13.34
N VAL A 142 23.27 -5.93 14.58
CA VAL A 142 22.50 -5.60 15.78
C VAL A 142 23.47 -5.06 16.83
N GLY A 143 23.53 -3.74 16.97
CA GLY A 143 24.58 -3.10 17.77
C GLY A 143 25.96 -3.30 17.13
N ASP A 144 26.93 -3.79 17.91
CA ASP A 144 28.29 -4.06 17.43
C ASP A 144 28.46 -5.46 16.81
N GLU A 145 27.44 -6.32 16.90
CA GLU A 145 27.48 -7.69 16.37
C GLU A 145 27.06 -7.72 14.90
N LYS A 146 27.85 -8.42 14.07
CA LYS A 146 27.56 -8.69 12.66
C LYS A 146 27.47 -10.20 12.46
N GLU A 147 26.32 -10.66 11.98
CA GLU A 147 26.09 -12.07 11.63
C GLU A 147 25.69 -12.17 10.15
N GLU A 148 26.29 -13.10 9.42
CA GLU A 148 25.82 -13.46 8.08
C GLU A 148 24.70 -14.49 8.21
N GLN A 149 23.54 -14.17 7.64
CA GLN A 149 22.41 -15.09 7.55
C GLN A 149 22.05 -15.38 6.09
N GLU A 150 21.65 -16.62 5.82
CA GLU A 150 21.13 -17.01 4.52
C GLU A 150 19.69 -16.50 4.35
N PHE A 151 19.45 -15.78 3.26
CA PHE A 151 18.12 -15.34 2.87
C PHE A 151 17.48 -16.33 1.90
N SER A 152 16.55 -17.13 2.41
CA SER A 152 15.84 -18.15 1.61
C SER A 152 14.99 -17.55 0.47
N GLY A 153 14.64 -16.27 0.56
CA GLY A 153 13.80 -15.55 -0.38
C GLY A 153 12.65 -14.85 0.33
N PHE A 154 11.88 -14.06 -0.41
CA PHE A 154 10.71 -13.40 0.13
C PHE A 154 9.56 -14.40 0.31
N ASN A 155 8.75 -14.24 1.35
CA ASN A 155 7.50 -14.97 1.51
C ASN A 155 6.49 -14.62 0.39
N ARG A 156 6.53 -13.35 -0.04
CA ARG A 156 5.86 -12.81 -1.22
C ARG A 156 6.88 -11.98 -1.96
N ASN A 157 7.26 -12.38 -3.17
CA ASN A 157 8.21 -11.60 -3.95
C ASN A 157 7.62 -10.20 -4.20
N PRO A 158 8.38 -9.12 -3.95
CA PRO A 158 7.94 -7.78 -4.29
C PRO A 158 7.55 -7.68 -5.75
N TYR A 159 6.39 -7.10 -6.04
CA TYR A 159 5.87 -6.99 -7.41
C TYR A 159 6.14 -5.59 -7.96
N MET A 160 6.91 -5.50 -9.03
CA MET A 160 7.34 -4.23 -9.59
C MET A 160 6.69 -3.95 -10.94
N ALA A 161 6.40 -2.67 -11.19
CA ALA A 161 5.99 -2.18 -12.49
C ALA A 161 6.50 -0.77 -12.72
N THR A 162 6.88 -0.49 -13.96
CA THR A 162 7.29 0.85 -14.39
C THR A 162 6.15 1.53 -15.14
N PHE A 163 5.87 2.79 -14.81
CA PHE A 163 4.81 3.61 -15.39
C PHE A 163 5.39 4.89 -15.99
N TYR A 164 4.67 5.43 -16.97
CA TYR A 164 4.87 6.74 -17.55
C TYR A 164 3.66 7.63 -17.30
N ALA A 165 3.92 8.82 -16.76
CA ALA A 165 3.00 9.94 -16.73
C ALA A 165 3.62 11.07 -17.57
N ASP A 166 3.23 11.18 -18.85
CA ASP A 166 3.88 12.06 -19.82
C ASP A 166 5.41 11.85 -19.87
N ASN A 167 6.21 12.80 -19.37
CA ASN A 167 7.68 12.79 -19.29
C ASN A 167 8.24 12.11 -18.03
N PHE A 168 7.41 11.76 -17.04
CA PHE A 168 7.86 11.14 -15.80
C PHE A 168 7.76 9.62 -15.84
N GLU A 169 8.92 8.97 -15.72
CA GLU A 169 9.04 7.52 -15.66
C GLU A 169 9.41 7.08 -14.25
N PHE A 170 8.53 6.32 -13.59
CA PHE A 170 8.76 5.85 -12.22
C PHE A 170 8.47 4.37 -12.10
N THR A 171 9.15 3.71 -11.16
CA THR A 171 8.95 2.30 -10.85
C THR A 171 8.38 2.15 -9.46
N LEU A 172 7.21 1.52 -9.39
CA LEU A 172 6.60 1.13 -8.13
C LEU A 172 7.01 -0.31 -7.81
N VAL A 173 7.37 -0.56 -6.56
CA VAL A 173 7.73 -1.88 -6.05
C VAL A 173 6.83 -2.19 -4.86
N ASN A 174 5.76 -2.93 -5.13
CA ASN A 174 4.74 -3.32 -4.17
C ASN A 174 5.30 -4.39 -3.22
N VAL A 175 5.23 -4.15 -1.91
CA VAL A 175 5.69 -5.08 -0.87
C VAL A 175 4.56 -5.47 0.09
N HIS A 176 4.63 -6.71 0.60
CA HIS A 176 3.88 -7.15 1.77
C HIS A 176 4.82 -8.00 2.64
N LEU A 177 5.56 -7.34 3.53
CA LEU A 177 6.64 -7.97 4.30
C LEU A 177 6.09 -8.90 5.39
N TYR A 178 6.87 -9.92 5.75
CA TYR A 178 6.43 -10.98 6.64
C TYR A 178 6.08 -10.47 8.04
N ARG A 179 4.84 -10.69 8.48
CA ARG A 179 4.37 -10.18 9.78
C ARG A 179 4.88 -10.97 10.97
N SER A 180 4.80 -12.30 10.93
CA SER A 180 4.82 -13.12 12.16
C SER A 180 6.22 -13.35 12.75
N ASN A 181 7.29 -13.20 11.97
CA ASN A 181 8.66 -13.41 12.42
C ASN A 181 9.50 -12.16 12.13
N LYS A 182 10.00 -11.51 13.19
CA LYS A 182 10.78 -10.27 13.11
C LYS A 182 12.09 -10.44 12.32
N ASN A 183 12.77 -11.57 12.50
CA ASN A 183 14.03 -11.82 11.80
C ASN A 183 13.82 -12.01 10.29
N ILE A 184 12.80 -12.79 9.90
CA ILE A 184 12.44 -12.95 8.48
C ILE A 184 12.07 -11.59 7.88
N ARG A 185 11.27 -10.79 8.59
CA ARG A 185 10.92 -9.44 8.12
C ARG A 185 12.15 -8.54 7.95
N LEU A 186 13.11 -8.60 8.88
CA LEU A 186 14.35 -7.83 8.79
C LEU A 186 15.18 -8.25 7.57
N LEU A 187 15.29 -9.56 7.33
CA LEU A 187 15.96 -10.09 6.15
C LEU A 187 15.29 -9.63 4.84
N GLU A 188 13.96 -9.68 4.76
CA GLU A 188 13.22 -9.15 3.60
C GLU A 188 13.43 -7.65 3.44
N THR A 189 13.43 -6.89 4.54
CA THR A 189 13.67 -5.44 4.55
C THR A 189 15.07 -5.11 4.01
N LYS A 190 16.11 -5.80 4.53
CA LYS A 190 17.50 -5.71 4.05
C LYS A 190 17.60 -6.07 2.58
N ALA A 191 16.97 -7.15 2.16
CA ALA A 191 17.00 -7.62 0.78
C ALA A 191 16.44 -6.56 -0.19
N ILE A 192 15.26 -6.00 0.12
CA ILE A 192 14.59 -5.06 -0.77
C ILE A 192 15.27 -3.69 -0.81
N SER A 193 15.70 -3.15 0.33
CA SER A 193 16.41 -1.87 0.41
C SER A 193 17.76 -1.91 -0.32
N ASN A 194 18.54 -3.00 -0.12
CA ASN A 194 19.81 -3.20 -0.81
C ASN A 194 19.65 -3.37 -2.32
N TRP A 195 18.60 -4.09 -2.75
CA TRP A 195 18.28 -4.21 -4.16
C TRP A 195 17.97 -2.82 -4.75
N ALA A 196 17.13 -2.03 -4.07
CA ALA A 196 16.71 -0.71 -4.55
C ALA A 196 17.91 0.22 -4.71
N ARG A 197 18.81 0.28 -3.71
CA ARG A 197 20.05 1.07 -3.73
C ARG A 197 20.94 0.67 -4.92
N LYS A 198 21.21 -0.63 -5.08
CA LYS A 198 22.04 -1.11 -6.20
C LYS A 198 21.39 -0.84 -7.56
N ARG A 199 20.06 -0.74 -7.61
CA ARG A 199 19.31 -0.56 -8.86
C ARG A 199 19.22 0.89 -9.29
N CYS A 200 19.05 1.84 -8.38
CA CYS A 200 19.00 3.28 -8.70
C CYS A 200 20.36 3.82 -9.20
N GLU A 201 21.47 3.17 -8.84
CA GLU A 201 22.82 3.51 -9.27
C GLU A 201 23.17 3.08 -10.72
N LYS A 202 22.37 2.21 -11.35
CA LYS A 202 22.66 1.71 -12.71
C LYS A 202 22.49 2.82 -13.77
N PRO A 203 23.00 2.64 -15.01
CA PRO A 203 22.75 3.58 -16.10
C PRO A 203 21.24 3.75 -16.41
N LEU A 204 20.84 4.93 -16.90
CA LEU A 204 19.45 5.26 -17.26
C LEU A 204 18.86 4.33 -18.35
N SER A 205 19.73 3.73 -19.17
CA SER A 205 19.36 2.74 -20.19
C SER A 205 18.80 1.43 -19.61
N ASN A 206 18.97 1.17 -18.32
CA ASN A 206 18.65 -0.13 -17.72
C ASN A 206 17.31 -0.06 -16.97
N VAL A 207 16.38 -1.00 -17.20
CA VAL A 207 15.09 -1.10 -16.48
C VAL A 207 15.15 -1.88 -15.15
N PRO A 208 14.57 -1.39 -14.04
CA PRO A 208 13.58 -0.33 -13.93
C PRO A 208 14.17 1.09 -13.96
N SER A 209 13.27 2.09 -14.02
CA SER A 209 13.59 3.51 -13.83
C SER A 209 14.42 3.74 -12.55
N LYS A 210 15.12 4.87 -12.49
CA LYS A 210 15.84 5.31 -11.28
C LYS A 210 14.92 5.83 -10.19
N ASP A 211 13.76 6.35 -10.58
CA ASP A 211 12.70 6.78 -9.67
C ASP A 211 11.95 5.56 -9.12
N ILE A 212 12.66 4.81 -8.27
CA ILE A 212 12.16 3.62 -7.59
C ILE A 212 11.47 4.06 -6.31
N MET A 213 10.20 3.70 -6.19
CA MET A 213 9.40 3.87 -4.99
C MET A 213 9.06 2.49 -4.42
N LEU A 214 9.51 2.21 -3.20
CA LEU A 214 9.09 1.02 -2.45
C LEU A 214 7.81 1.38 -1.68
N LEU A 215 6.72 0.67 -1.92
CA LEU A 215 5.44 0.98 -1.29
C LEU A 215 4.66 -0.29 -0.97
N GLY A 216 3.81 -0.26 0.05
CA GLY A 216 3.09 -1.46 0.47
C GLY A 216 2.97 -1.56 1.98
N ASP A 217 2.57 -2.74 2.43
CA ASP A 217 2.56 -3.12 3.84
C ASP A 217 3.95 -3.65 4.25
N PHE A 218 4.74 -2.79 4.88
CA PHE A 218 6.04 -3.17 5.45
C PHE A 218 5.90 -3.89 6.79
N ASN A 219 4.69 -3.96 7.34
CA ASN A 219 4.42 -4.36 8.72
C ASN A 219 5.27 -3.54 9.73
N MET A 220 5.70 -2.33 9.36
CA MET A 220 6.63 -1.49 10.11
C MET A 220 5.95 -0.84 11.34
N PRO A 221 6.42 -1.09 12.57
CA PRO A 221 5.81 -0.50 13.77
C PRO A 221 5.90 1.03 13.83
N LYS A 222 7.08 1.61 13.65
CA LYS A 222 7.32 3.06 13.82
C LYS A 222 8.16 3.65 12.68
N LEU A 223 7.92 4.93 12.38
CA LEU A 223 8.78 5.77 11.55
C LEU A 223 9.82 6.50 12.40
N SER A 224 10.78 5.76 12.95
CA SER A 224 11.88 6.33 13.71
C SER A 224 13.12 5.44 13.65
N GLU A 225 14.30 6.01 13.90
CA GLU A 225 15.57 5.27 13.94
C GLU A 225 15.62 4.19 15.04
N GLU A 226 14.71 4.22 16.01
CA GLU A 226 14.53 3.12 16.99
C GLU A 226 13.97 1.84 16.35
N ASP A 227 13.30 1.97 15.20
CA ASP A 227 12.73 0.86 14.47
C ASP A 227 13.75 0.33 13.47
N GLN A 228 14.23 -0.89 13.71
CA GLN A 228 15.25 -1.54 12.90
C GLN A 228 14.89 -1.65 11.41
N TYR A 229 13.59 -1.76 11.07
CA TYR A 229 13.17 -1.86 9.68
C TYR A 229 13.25 -0.49 9.00
N TYR A 230 12.81 0.56 9.69
CA TYR A 230 12.95 1.94 9.22
C TYR A 230 14.41 2.30 9.03
N SER A 231 15.23 2.07 10.07
CA SER A 231 16.65 2.41 10.07
C SER A 231 17.40 1.69 8.94
N GLU A 232 17.11 0.42 8.67
CA GLU A 232 17.73 -0.31 7.54
C GLU A 232 17.39 0.32 6.18
N ILE A 233 16.14 0.74 5.97
CA ILE A 233 15.72 1.35 4.70
C ILE A 233 16.37 2.73 4.54
N THR A 234 16.40 3.54 5.61
CA THR A 234 16.99 4.88 5.57
C THR A 234 18.51 4.88 5.46
N HIS A 235 19.20 3.93 6.09
CA HIS A 235 20.65 3.72 5.91
C HIS A 235 21.02 3.40 4.45
N ASN A 236 20.11 2.82 3.67
CA ASN A 236 20.32 2.58 2.24
C ASN A 236 20.01 3.80 1.36
N GLY A 237 19.68 4.95 1.95
CA GLY A 237 19.50 6.24 1.28
C GLY A 237 18.08 6.52 0.80
N LEU A 238 17.10 5.68 1.15
CA LEU A 238 15.69 5.98 0.93
C LEU A 238 15.14 6.84 2.07
N VAL A 239 14.08 7.58 1.79
CA VAL A 239 13.33 8.34 2.81
C VAL A 239 11.85 8.00 2.72
N ALA A 240 11.17 7.99 3.86
CA ALA A 240 9.71 8.06 3.93
C ALA A 240 9.33 9.45 4.46
N PRO A 241 8.67 10.30 3.67
CA PRO A 241 8.12 11.56 4.17
C PRO A 241 7.09 11.30 5.28
N LEU A 242 7.04 12.19 6.26
CA LEU A 242 6.02 12.12 7.31
C LEU A 242 4.64 12.37 6.69
N HIS A 243 3.74 11.41 6.82
CA HIS A 243 2.40 11.46 6.24
C HIS A 243 1.39 12.16 7.15
N GLU A 244 0.45 12.90 6.55
CA GLU A 244 -0.67 13.50 7.29
C GLU A 244 -1.77 12.47 7.59
N THR A 245 -2.14 12.32 8.87
CA THR A 245 -3.24 11.43 9.34
C THR A 245 -3.91 12.03 10.58
N GLU A 246 -5.15 11.64 10.87
CA GLU A 246 -5.81 11.91 12.17
C GLU A 246 -5.33 10.95 13.29
N TYR A 247 -4.41 10.01 12.98
CA TYR A 247 -3.85 9.00 13.90
C TYR A 247 -2.31 9.03 13.99
N ILE A 248 -1.67 8.01 14.56
CA ILE A 248 -0.20 7.84 14.50
C ILE A 248 0.22 7.02 13.26
N GLY A 249 -0.64 6.14 12.74
CA GLY A 249 -0.30 5.31 11.59
C GLY A 249 -1.49 4.74 10.82
N SER A 250 -1.19 3.95 9.79
CA SER A 250 -2.13 3.49 8.76
C SER A 250 -3.00 2.29 9.18
N ASN A 251 -2.60 1.52 10.20
CA ASN A 251 -3.41 0.40 10.68
C ASN A 251 -4.69 0.90 11.36
N LEU A 252 -5.78 0.12 11.35
CA LEU A 252 -7.08 0.58 11.87
C LEU A 252 -7.04 0.98 13.37
N ALA A 253 -6.18 0.36 14.18
CA ALA A 253 -5.97 0.77 15.57
C ALA A 253 -5.28 2.15 15.71
N GLY A 254 -4.61 2.61 14.66
CA GLY A 254 -4.04 3.96 14.54
C GLY A 254 -2.71 4.15 15.27
N ASP A 255 -2.02 3.07 15.61
CA ASP A 255 -0.82 3.05 16.47
C ASP A 255 0.43 2.44 15.80
N LYS A 256 0.32 2.00 14.54
CA LYS A 256 1.41 1.40 13.76
C LYS A 256 1.52 1.97 12.36
N ASN A 257 2.76 2.17 11.93
CA ASN A 257 3.15 2.74 10.64
C ASN A 257 3.34 1.67 9.56
N TYR A 258 2.42 0.68 9.50
CA TYR A 258 2.62 -0.53 8.71
C TYR A 258 2.81 -0.26 7.22
N ASP A 259 1.97 0.59 6.65
CA ASP A 259 1.99 0.93 5.24
C ASP A 259 2.88 2.15 5.01
N GLN A 260 3.79 2.08 4.03
CA GLN A 260 4.75 3.15 3.74
C GLN A 260 4.96 3.35 2.25
N LEU A 261 5.55 4.50 1.91
CA LEU A 261 6.11 4.81 0.60
C LEU A 261 7.50 5.43 0.79
N PHE A 262 8.51 4.70 0.36
CA PHE A 262 9.92 5.10 0.40
C PHE A 262 10.45 5.40 -0.99
N PHE A 263 11.28 6.42 -1.14
CA PHE A 263 11.97 6.74 -2.40
C PHE A 263 13.35 7.35 -2.16
N PHE A 264 14.16 7.46 -3.21
CA PHE A 264 15.47 8.10 -3.15
C PHE A 264 15.36 9.61 -3.40
N PRO A 265 15.71 10.49 -2.44
CA PRO A 265 15.62 11.94 -2.65
C PRO A 265 16.40 12.43 -3.87
N LYS A 266 17.58 11.85 -4.11
CA LYS A 266 18.44 12.21 -5.25
C LYS A 266 17.74 12.09 -6.62
N HIS A 267 16.74 11.23 -6.72
CA HIS A 267 16.06 10.94 -7.97
C HIS A 267 14.68 11.62 -8.00
N THR A 268 13.94 11.53 -6.90
CA THR A 268 12.50 11.83 -6.90
C THR A 268 12.13 13.06 -6.07
N ASN A 269 13.09 13.74 -5.41
CA ASN A 269 12.77 14.89 -4.57
C ASN A 269 12.33 16.13 -5.38
N GLU A 270 12.75 16.25 -6.63
CA GLU A 270 12.24 17.30 -7.53
C GLU A 270 10.76 17.07 -7.85
N ASP A 271 10.39 15.82 -8.16
CA ASP A 271 8.99 15.44 -8.39
C ASP A 271 8.16 15.56 -7.11
N PHE A 272 8.74 15.23 -5.95
CA PHE A 272 8.08 15.40 -4.64
C PHE A 272 8.14 16.84 -4.11
N ASN A 273 8.76 17.80 -4.79
CA ASN A 273 8.85 19.18 -4.31
C ASN A 273 7.46 19.82 -4.23
N ASN A 274 7.01 20.21 -3.04
CA ASN A 274 5.61 20.58 -2.74
C ASN A 274 4.58 19.45 -2.95
N GLY A 275 5.06 18.22 -3.10
CA GLY A 275 4.28 17.00 -3.01
C GLY A 275 3.65 16.87 -1.63
N LYS A 276 2.59 16.06 -1.57
CA LYS A 276 1.85 15.78 -0.33
C LYS A 276 1.83 14.30 -0.09
N ILE A 277 1.84 13.90 1.16
CA ILE A 277 1.68 12.51 1.57
C ILE A 277 0.68 12.43 2.71
N GLY A 278 -0.16 11.41 2.72
CA GLY A 278 -1.19 11.28 3.74
C GLY A 278 -1.83 9.91 3.78
N VAL A 279 -2.73 9.75 4.73
CA VAL A 279 -3.56 8.56 4.90
C VAL A 279 -5.01 8.93 4.65
N VAL A 280 -5.76 8.04 4.00
CA VAL A 280 -7.21 8.16 3.90
C VAL A 280 -7.82 7.58 5.17
N ASP A 281 -8.13 8.44 6.14
CA ASP A 281 -8.78 8.08 7.40
C ASP A 281 -10.29 7.79 7.20
N PHE A 282 -10.60 6.86 6.29
CA PHE A 282 -11.95 6.62 5.77
C PHE A 282 -12.94 6.24 6.88
N ASP A 283 -12.49 5.55 7.92
CA ASP A 283 -13.28 5.12 9.07
C ASP A 283 -13.77 6.30 9.95
N ASN A 284 -13.20 7.50 9.79
CA ASN A 284 -13.76 8.72 10.40
C ASN A 284 -14.99 9.26 9.66
N CYS A 285 -15.32 8.72 8.48
CA CYS A 285 -16.38 9.24 7.65
C CYS A 285 -17.42 8.22 7.17
N VAL A 286 -17.05 6.95 6.99
CA VAL A 286 -17.97 5.91 6.51
C VAL A 286 -18.79 5.28 7.65
N PHE A 287 -20.00 4.85 7.32
CA PHE A 287 -20.91 4.11 8.21
C PHE A 287 -21.11 4.76 9.58
N LYS A 288 -21.06 6.10 9.68
CA LYS A 288 -21.21 6.85 10.95
C LYS A 288 -22.46 6.47 11.74
N ASP A 289 -23.46 5.96 11.04
CA ASP A 289 -24.74 5.54 11.61
C ASP A 289 -24.58 4.31 12.53
N LEU A 290 -23.54 3.48 12.35
CA LEU A 290 -23.12 2.44 13.31
C LEU A 290 -22.56 3.04 14.61
N TRP A 291 -21.98 4.23 14.55
CA TRP A 291 -21.25 4.90 15.65
C TRP A 291 -22.10 5.91 16.44
N LYS A 292 -23.39 6.08 16.13
CA LYS A 292 -24.27 7.14 16.71
C LYS A 292 -24.47 7.11 18.25
N SER A 293 -23.71 6.34 19.03
CA SER A 293 -23.69 6.41 20.50
C SER A 293 -22.34 6.00 21.08
N ASP A 294 -21.85 6.68 22.12
CA ASP A 294 -20.58 6.42 22.82
C ASP A 294 -20.53 5.11 23.65
N LYS A 295 -21.36 4.12 23.32
CA LYS A 295 -21.37 2.82 23.99
C LYS A 295 -20.24 1.94 23.44
N SER A 296 -19.39 1.41 24.33
CA SER A 296 -18.21 0.61 23.99
C SER A 296 -18.49 -0.57 23.04
N HIS A 297 -19.57 -1.34 23.25
CA HIS A 297 -19.93 -2.47 22.39
C HIS A 297 -20.24 -2.05 20.93
N LYS A 298 -20.76 -0.84 20.70
CA LYS A 298 -20.99 -0.34 19.34
C LYS A 298 -19.68 0.08 18.67
N LYS A 299 -18.71 0.55 19.45
CA LYS A 299 -17.37 0.85 18.98
C LYS A 299 -16.63 -0.41 18.52
N GLU A 300 -16.69 -1.48 19.31
CA GLU A 300 -16.13 -2.78 18.93
C GLU A 300 -16.80 -3.33 17.67
N TYR A 301 -18.14 -3.29 17.60
CA TYR A 301 -18.90 -3.71 16.42
C TYR A 301 -18.51 -2.90 15.18
N PHE A 302 -18.40 -1.58 15.29
CA PHE A 302 -17.99 -0.72 14.18
C PHE A 302 -16.63 -1.13 13.62
N PHE A 303 -15.62 -1.30 14.48
CA PHE A 303 -14.30 -1.72 14.00
C PHE A 303 -14.30 -3.14 13.44
N GLN A 304 -15.06 -4.07 14.03
CA GLN A 304 -15.25 -5.40 13.42
C GLN A 304 -15.87 -5.29 12.02
N TYR A 305 -16.88 -4.44 11.87
CA TYR A 305 -17.55 -4.17 10.59
C TYR A 305 -16.59 -3.59 9.55
N ILE A 306 -15.79 -2.59 9.94
CA ILE A 306 -14.78 -1.97 9.07
C ILE A 306 -13.73 -3.00 8.63
N ARG A 307 -13.16 -3.80 9.54
CA ARG A 307 -12.17 -4.83 9.18
C ARG A 307 -12.72 -5.86 8.19
N TYR A 308 -13.98 -6.24 8.36
CA TYR A 308 -14.61 -7.27 7.52
C TYR A 308 -15.08 -6.75 6.16
N TYR A 309 -15.70 -5.58 6.11
CA TYR A 309 -16.33 -5.08 4.88
C TYR A 309 -15.47 -4.11 4.09
N MET A 310 -14.49 -3.47 4.74
CA MET A 310 -13.55 -2.54 4.09
C MET A 310 -12.15 -3.14 4.13
N ALA A 311 -11.37 -2.80 5.17
CA ALA A 311 -10.01 -3.27 5.41
C ALA A 311 -9.60 -2.93 6.86
N ASP A 312 -8.60 -3.63 7.39
CA ASP A 312 -7.93 -3.29 8.65
C ASP A 312 -6.71 -2.38 8.48
N HIS A 313 -6.41 -1.98 7.25
CA HIS A 313 -5.44 -0.95 6.87
C HIS A 313 -6.14 0.21 6.17
N ARG A 314 -5.58 1.41 6.33
CA ARG A 314 -5.99 2.63 5.62
C ARG A 314 -5.08 2.86 4.40
N PRO A 315 -5.60 3.35 3.28
CA PRO A 315 -4.77 3.70 2.14
C PRO A 315 -3.77 4.81 2.51
N LEU A 316 -2.49 4.60 2.21
CA LEU A 316 -1.46 5.64 2.22
C LEU A 316 -1.27 6.15 0.79
N TRP A 317 -1.11 7.46 0.62
CA TRP A 317 -0.98 8.08 -0.69
C TRP A 317 0.07 9.20 -0.70
N ALA A 318 0.69 9.41 -1.85
CA ALA A 318 1.58 10.53 -2.12
C ALA A 318 1.30 11.18 -3.48
N GLN A 319 1.55 12.48 -3.58
CA GLN A 319 1.48 13.27 -4.80
C GLN A 319 2.89 13.64 -5.26
N PHE A 320 3.16 13.40 -6.54
CA PHE A 320 4.38 13.83 -7.23
C PHE A 320 4.00 14.72 -8.42
N ASN A 321 4.85 15.67 -8.77
CA ASN A 321 4.72 16.52 -9.95
C ASN A 321 5.54 15.93 -11.11
N TYR A 322 5.22 16.31 -12.35
CA TYR A 322 6.01 15.95 -13.53
C TYR A 322 5.87 16.94 -14.69
#